data_AF-A0A0R1RIC2-F1
#
_entry.id   AF-A0A0R1RIC2-F1
#
_cell.length_a   1.000
_cell.length_b   1.000
_cell.length_c   1.000
_cell.angle_alpha   90.00
_cell.angle_beta   90.00
_cell.angle_gamma   90.00
#
_symmetry.space_group_name_H-M   'P 1'
#
loop_
_entity.id
_entity.type
_entity.pdbx_description
1 polymer ?
#
loop_
_entity_poly.entity_id
_entity_poly.type
_entity_poly.pdbx_seq_one_letter_code
_entity_poly.pdbx_strand_id
1 'polypeptide(L)'
;MKDIEPNFQNEKDQGFINGNLSKKRYNFLLTFNAFYGKFQITLGGRFVAQQFEQAVTVHLLTNITQDDDTEQFDFDLPGRLVIVNDNIYLRYVEDDNGQSTPVTFKLNGEDDVVLTRSGENGLKFHFLTGKAVTTQYRTPYGIMAVEVATTDLSVRLSDDLSAGRIAIDYQLLAGEQLIGDYQIRLHFTA
;
A
#
# COMPACT_ATOMS: atom_id res chain seq x y z
N MET A 1 5.18 69.17 -10.95
CA MET A 1 5.24 69.93 -12.20
C MET A 1 5.74 68.98 -13.29
N LYS A 2 4.86 68.69 -14.25
CA LYS A 2 5.06 68.17 -15.61
C LYS A 2 6.04 67.01 -15.87
N ASP A 3 5.40 65.88 -16.16
CA ASP A 3 5.66 64.90 -17.23
C ASP A 3 6.44 65.43 -18.44
N ILE A 4 7.14 64.51 -19.13
CA ILE A 4 6.84 64.12 -20.53
C ILE A 4 7.66 62.84 -20.85
N GLU A 5 6.94 61.79 -21.28
CA GLU A 5 7.45 60.57 -21.91
C GLU A 5 8.12 60.83 -23.27
N PRO A 6 8.69 59.79 -23.90
CA PRO A 6 7.91 59.28 -25.02
C PRO A 6 7.76 57.76 -25.06
N ASN A 7 6.52 57.36 -25.28
CA ASN A 7 6.05 56.06 -25.75
C ASN A 7 5.99 56.07 -27.28
N PHE A 8 6.49 55.03 -27.96
CA PHE A 8 5.93 54.53 -29.22
C PHE A 8 6.24 53.02 -29.39
N GLN A 9 5.29 52.22 -28.92
CA GLN A 9 4.62 51.10 -29.61
C GLN A 9 5.31 50.38 -30.80
N ASN A 10 5.46 49.06 -30.62
CA ASN A 10 5.08 47.93 -31.49
C ASN A 10 5.66 47.80 -32.91
N GLU A 11 6.50 46.76 -33.07
CA GLU A 11 6.39 45.81 -34.18
C GLU A 11 6.24 44.39 -33.62
N LYS A 12 5.19 43.71 -34.06
CA LYS A 12 4.82 42.33 -33.78
C LYS A 12 5.26 41.43 -34.95
N ASP A 13 5.30 40.14 -34.64
CA ASP A 13 5.40 38.95 -35.49
C ASP A 13 6.84 38.58 -35.89
N GLN A 14 7.40 37.45 -35.45
CA GLN A 14 6.81 36.11 -35.49
C GLN A 14 7.31 35.21 -34.34
N GLY A 15 6.40 34.43 -33.75
CA GLY A 15 6.77 33.31 -32.87
C GLY A 15 5.69 32.93 -31.85
N PHE A 16 4.63 32.24 -32.28
CA PHE A 16 3.75 31.54 -31.36
C PHE A 16 4.42 30.24 -30.88
N ILE A 17 4.58 30.06 -29.58
CA ILE A 17 4.07 28.90 -28.81
C ILE A 17 4.10 29.19 -27.30
N ASN A 18 3.00 28.85 -26.64
CA ASN A 18 2.69 29.03 -25.22
C ASN A 18 3.71 28.36 -24.28
N GLY A 19 4.35 29.14 -23.41
CA GLY A 19 5.05 28.64 -22.23
C GLY A 19 4.12 28.60 -21.03
N ASN A 20 3.45 27.46 -20.81
CA ASN A 20 2.67 27.18 -19.60
C ASN A 20 3.59 26.55 -18.53
N LEU A 21 3.38 26.93 -17.27
CA LEU A 21 4.21 26.58 -16.11
C LEU A 21 4.47 25.07 -16.02
N SER A 22 5.73 24.68 -16.20
CA SER A 22 6.17 23.29 -16.15
C SER A 22 6.45 22.85 -14.72
N LYS A 23 5.76 21.78 -14.33
CA LYS A 23 5.99 20.94 -13.15
C LYS A 23 7.49 20.67 -12.97
N LYS A 24 8.04 21.07 -11.82
CA LYS A 24 9.35 20.60 -11.35
C LYS A 24 9.32 19.08 -11.21
N ARG A 25 9.88 18.38 -12.20
CA ARG A 25 10.31 16.98 -12.06
C ARG A 25 11.59 16.99 -11.23
N TYR A 26 11.54 16.42 -10.03
CA TYR A 26 12.74 16.05 -9.30
C TYR A 26 13.43 14.93 -10.07
N ASN A 27 14.62 15.23 -10.61
CA ASN A 27 15.54 14.22 -11.12
C ASN A 27 16.15 13.49 -9.93
N PHE A 28 15.65 12.30 -9.62
CA PHE A 28 16.35 11.34 -8.78
C PHE A 28 17.10 10.38 -9.72
N LEU A 29 18.29 10.78 -10.13
CA LEU A 29 19.28 9.85 -10.70
C LEU A 29 19.95 9.16 -9.52
N LEU A 30 19.35 8.07 -9.06
CA LEU A 30 20.04 7.10 -8.21
C LEU A 30 20.36 5.89 -9.06
N THR A 31 21.66 5.64 -9.19
CA THR A 31 22.24 4.45 -9.78
C THR A 31 21.78 3.24 -8.96
N PHE A 32 20.66 2.63 -9.33
CA PHE A 32 20.17 1.35 -8.80
C PHE A 32 21.06 0.22 -9.34
N ASN A 33 22.25 0.06 -8.74
CA ASN A 33 23.12 -1.08 -9.03
C ASN A 33 22.87 -2.19 -8.00
N ALA A 34 22.31 -3.29 -8.50
CA ALA A 34 22.57 -4.66 -8.09
C ALA A 34 22.37 -5.04 -6.60
N PHE A 35 21.11 -5.10 -6.13
CA PHE A 35 20.73 -6.03 -5.06
C PHE A 35 19.24 -6.38 -5.06
N TYR A 36 18.69 -6.73 -6.23
CA TYR A 36 17.47 -7.53 -6.28
C TYR A 36 17.76 -8.70 -7.22
N GLY A 37 17.88 -9.89 -6.65
CA GLY A 37 18.29 -11.10 -7.37
C GLY A 37 17.35 -11.45 -8.52
N LYS A 38 17.64 -10.91 -9.71
CA LYS A 38 17.21 -11.52 -10.98
C LYS A 38 18.21 -12.62 -11.32
N PHE A 39 18.08 -13.78 -10.70
CA PHE A 39 18.71 -14.97 -11.25
C PHE A 39 17.96 -15.32 -12.55
N GLN A 40 18.64 -15.23 -13.69
CA GLN A 40 18.10 -15.68 -14.97
C GLN A 40 18.66 -17.08 -15.22
N ILE A 41 17.83 -18.13 -15.01
CA ILE A 41 18.24 -19.49 -15.35
C ILE A 41 17.83 -19.77 -16.79
N THR A 42 18.81 -20.13 -17.62
CA THR A 42 18.58 -20.53 -19.02
C THR A 42 18.45 -22.06 -19.05
N LEU A 43 17.24 -22.59 -19.28
CA LEU A 43 17.04 -23.96 -19.74
C LEU A 43 16.39 -23.92 -21.14
N GLY A 44 17.11 -24.39 -22.15
CA GLY A 44 16.55 -24.62 -23.50
C GLY A 44 16.14 -23.38 -24.30
N GLY A 45 16.73 -22.20 -24.04
CA GLY A 45 16.47 -20.99 -24.83
C GLY A 45 15.16 -20.26 -24.51
N ARG A 46 14.47 -20.64 -23.44
CA ARG A 46 13.35 -19.88 -22.88
C ARG A 46 13.81 -19.13 -21.64
N PHE A 47 13.64 -17.82 -21.65
CA PHE A 47 13.85 -16.99 -20.46
C PHE A 47 12.81 -17.37 -19.41
N VAL A 48 13.24 -17.91 -18.28
CA VAL A 48 12.41 -18.02 -17.08
C VAL A 48 12.83 -16.89 -16.16
N ALA A 49 11.97 -15.87 -16.01
CA ALA A 49 12.17 -14.88 -14.96
C ALA A 49 12.05 -15.62 -13.63
N GLN A 50 13.13 -15.73 -12.86
CA GLN A 50 13.04 -16.25 -11.50
C GLN A 50 12.28 -15.21 -10.68
N GLN A 51 11.04 -15.55 -10.35
CA GLN A 51 10.20 -14.77 -9.45
C GLN A 51 10.86 -14.79 -8.07
N PHE A 52 11.13 -13.61 -7.50
CA PHE A 52 11.60 -13.54 -6.11
C PHE A 52 10.47 -14.04 -5.21
N GLU A 53 10.78 -15.07 -4.42
CA GLU A 53 9.90 -15.66 -3.41
C GLU A 53 10.77 -16.10 -2.23
N GLN A 54 10.45 -15.57 -1.05
CA GLN A 54 11.14 -15.85 0.20
C GLN A 54 10.11 -16.34 1.22
N ALA A 55 10.37 -17.49 1.84
CA ALA A 55 9.60 -17.94 2.99
C ALA A 55 9.92 -17.05 4.19
N VAL A 56 8.90 -16.73 4.98
CA VAL A 56 9.01 -15.89 6.18
C VAL A 56 8.09 -16.41 7.27
N THR A 57 8.41 -16.12 8.52
CA THR A 57 7.48 -16.17 9.65
C THR A 57 6.83 -14.80 9.80
N VAL A 58 5.51 -14.78 9.95
CA VAL A 58 4.70 -13.58 10.19
C VAL A 58 4.26 -13.59 11.64
N HIS A 59 4.59 -12.52 12.37
CA HIS A 59 4.06 -12.20 13.68
C HIS A 59 2.98 -11.12 13.49
N LEU A 60 1.73 -11.43 13.78
CA LEU A 60 0.59 -10.54 13.59
C LEU A 60 -0.11 -10.28 14.91
N LEU A 61 -0.12 -9.02 15.32
CA LEU A 61 -0.93 -8.54 16.44
C LEU A 61 -2.01 -7.60 15.91
N THR A 62 -3.25 -7.87 16.29
CA THR A 62 -4.39 -6.99 15.98
C THR A 62 -5.12 -6.59 17.24
N ASN A 63 -5.37 -5.29 17.41
CA ASN A 63 -6.26 -4.78 18.44
C ASN A 63 -7.53 -4.27 17.77
N ILE A 64 -8.67 -4.60 18.35
CA ILE A 64 -9.99 -4.17 17.91
C ILE A 64 -10.69 -3.53 19.10
N THR A 65 -11.07 -2.27 18.98
CA THR A 65 -11.83 -1.55 20.00
C THR A 65 -13.21 -1.22 19.47
N GLN A 66 -14.26 -1.71 20.13
CA GLN A 66 -15.66 -1.47 19.81
C GLN A 66 -16.43 -1.27 21.11
N ASP A 67 -17.28 -0.24 21.17
CA ASP A 67 -18.13 0.04 22.35
C ASP A 67 -17.37 0.00 23.69
N ASP A 68 -16.16 0.58 23.72
CA ASP A 68 -15.20 0.61 24.84
C ASP A 68 -14.55 -0.74 25.21
N ASP A 69 -14.95 -1.84 24.59
CA ASP A 69 -14.30 -3.15 24.73
C ASP A 69 -13.13 -3.28 23.76
N THR A 70 -12.01 -3.81 24.23
CA THR A 70 -10.82 -4.06 23.39
C THR A 70 -10.46 -5.54 23.39
N GLU A 71 -10.42 -6.11 22.20
CA GLU A 71 -9.95 -7.46 21.94
C GLU A 71 -8.58 -7.42 21.25
N GLN A 72 -7.68 -8.31 21.69
CA GLN A 72 -6.37 -8.48 21.08
C GLN A 72 -6.23 -9.91 20.56
N PHE A 73 -5.72 -10.02 19.34
CA PHE A 73 -5.34 -11.29 18.74
C PHE A 73 -3.86 -11.26 18.38
N ASP A 74 -3.16 -12.37 18.62
CA ASP A 74 -1.73 -12.53 18.42
C ASP A 74 -1.46 -13.88 17.74
N PHE A 75 -0.79 -13.85 16.59
CA PHE A 75 -0.59 -15.00 15.74
C PHE A 75 0.82 -15.09 15.18
N ASP A 76 1.36 -16.31 15.19
CA ASP A 76 2.58 -16.68 14.47
C ASP A 76 2.23 -17.60 13.31
N LEU A 77 2.44 -17.13 12.07
CA LEU A 77 1.98 -17.81 10.86
C LEU A 77 3.11 -17.96 9.85
N PRO A 78 3.24 -19.12 9.16
CA PRO A 78 4.11 -19.22 8.01
C PRO A 78 3.57 -18.36 6.86
N GLY A 79 4.45 -17.59 6.24
CA GLY A 79 4.14 -16.69 5.14
C GLY A 79 5.17 -16.72 4.03
N ARG A 80 4.93 -15.92 3.00
CA ARG A 80 5.83 -15.73 1.86
C ARG A 80 5.83 -14.27 1.41
N LEU A 81 7.02 -13.74 1.20
CA LEU A 81 7.23 -12.46 0.54
C LEU A 81 7.54 -12.71 -0.94
N VAL A 82 6.77 -12.11 -1.85
CA VAL A 82 6.92 -12.29 -3.29
C VAL A 82 6.95 -10.97 -4.03
N ILE A 83 7.74 -10.88 -5.10
CA ILE A 83 7.73 -9.74 -6.02
C ILE A 83 7.04 -10.15 -7.31
N VAL A 84 5.98 -9.44 -7.68
CA VAL A 84 5.25 -9.66 -8.93
C VAL A 84 5.07 -8.32 -9.63
N ASN A 85 5.56 -8.20 -10.87
CA ASN A 85 5.52 -6.96 -11.65
C ASN A 85 6.01 -5.74 -10.84
N ASP A 86 7.16 -5.86 -10.19
CA ASP A 86 7.78 -4.84 -9.34
C ASP A 86 6.96 -4.42 -8.10
N ASN A 87 5.89 -5.14 -7.77
CA ASN A 87 5.12 -4.93 -6.53
C ASN A 87 5.47 -6.00 -5.50
N ILE A 88 5.62 -5.59 -4.23
CA ILE A 88 5.91 -6.48 -3.12
C ILE A 88 4.59 -6.96 -2.51
N TYR A 89 4.50 -8.26 -2.25
CA TYR A 89 3.36 -8.88 -1.59
C TYR A 89 3.83 -9.74 -0.43
N LEU A 90 3.26 -9.53 0.74
CA LEU A 90 3.30 -10.48 1.84
C LEU A 90 2.04 -11.33 1.81
N ARG A 91 2.20 -12.65 1.83
CA ARG A 91 1.08 -13.61 1.77
C ARG A 91 1.20 -14.60 2.92
N TYR A 92 0.08 -14.89 3.55
CA TYR A 92 -0.04 -15.93 4.58
C TYR A 92 -1.47 -16.47 4.60
N VAL A 93 -1.75 -17.44 5.46
CA VAL A 93 -3.08 -18.01 5.63
C VAL A 93 -3.45 -17.91 7.11
N GLU A 94 -4.59 -17.27 7.40
CA GLU A 94 -5.23 -17.34 8.71
C GLU A 94 -6.03 -18.65 8.77
N ASP A 95 -5.96 -19.40 9.86
CA ASP A 95 -6.80 -20.59 10.08
C ASP A 95 -7.60 -20.40 11.37
N ASP A 96 -8.92 -20.42 11.25
CA ASP A 96 -9.84 -20.35 12.37
C ASP A 96 -10.80 -21.54 12.27
N ASN A 97 -10.69 -22.49 13.21
CA ASN A 97 -11.57 -23.64 13.33
C ASN A 97 -11.78 -24.43 12.01
N GLY A 98 -10.73 -24.56 11.20
CA GLY A 98 -10.77 -25.26 9.92
C GLY A 98 -11.23 -24.42 8.72
N GLN A 99 -11.49 -23.13 8.93
CA GLN A 99 -11.69 -22.15 7.87
C GLN A 99 -10.36 -21.45 7.54
N SER A 100 -9.72 -21.90 6.46
CA SER A 100 -8.51 -21.27 5.95
C SER A 100 -8.83 -20.03 5.10
N THR A 101 -8.29 -18.89 5.49
CA THR A 101 -8.48 -17.59 4.83
C THR A 101 -7.13 -17.07 4.30
N PRO A 102 -6.86 -17.18 2.99
CA PRO A 102 -5.69 -16.55 2.40
C PRO A 102 -5.68 -15.03 2.57
N VAL A 103 -4.57 -14.50 3.08
CA VAL A 103 -4.37 -13.07 3.29
C VAL A 103 -3.23 -12.57 2.44
N THR A 104 -3.41 -11.40 1.83
CA THR A 104 -2.39 -10.71 1.03
C THR A 104 -2.32 -9.25 1.42
N PHE A 105 -1.12 -8.80 1.81
CA PHE A 105 -0.76 -7.39 1.86
C PHE A 105 0.03 -7.05 0.60
N LYS A 106 -0.50 -6.16 -0.23
CA LYS A 106 0.26 -5.52 -1.32
C LYS A 106 0.84 -4.22 -0.80
N LEU A 107 2.16 -4.07 -0.88
CA LEU A 107 2.89 -2.90 -0.41
C LEU A 107 3.23 -2.02 -1.61
N ASN A 108 2.57 -0.86 -1.74
CA ASN A 108 2.76 0.07 -2.85
C ASN A 108 3.69 1.25 -2.50
N GLY A 109 4.25 1.25 -1.29
CA GLY A 109 5.07 2.33 -0.74
C GLY A 109 5.08 2.30 0.78
N GLU A 110 5.57 3.36 1.40
CA GLU A 110 5.58 3.51 2.87
C GLU A 110 4.19 3.86 3.43
N ASP A 111 3.31 4.44 2.60
CA ASP A 111 2.03 5.06 2.94
C ASP A 111 0.83 4.55 2.10
N ASP A 112 1.01 3.45 1.35
CA ASP A 112 -0.03 2.81 0.54
C ASP A 112 0.04 1.28 0.65
N VAL A 113 -0.99 0.70 1.27
CA VAL A 113 -1.11 -0.74 1.49
C VAL A 113 -2.51 -1.21 1.11
N VAL A 114 -2.59 -2.32 0.36
CA VAL A 114 -3.86 -3.00 0.09
C VAL A 114 -3.87 -4.35 0.79
N LEU A 115 -4.82 -4.53 1.71
CA LEU A 115 -5.11 -5.80 2.36
C LEU A 115 -6.24 -6.51 1.61
N THR A 116 -6.03 -7.77 1.29
CA THR A 116 -7.08 -8.67 0.78
C THR A 116 -7.15 -9.92 1.65
N ARG A 117 -8.33 -10.21 2.23
CA ARG A 117 -8.62 -11.51 2.84
C ARG A 117 -9.58 -12.24 1.93
N SER A 118 -9.14 -13.37 1.39
CA SER A 118 -9.93 -14.19 0.48
C SER A 118 -10.61 -15.29 1.29
N GLY A 119 -11.94 -15.28 1.34
CA GLY A 119 -12.74 -16.23 2.12
C GLY A 119 -14.23 -15.99 1.89
N GLU A 120 -15.09 -16.66 2.65
CA GLU A 120 -16.55 -16.50 2.55
C GLU A 120 -16.98 -15.03 2.73
N ASN A 121 -16.32 -14.33 3.67
CA ASN A 121 -16.47 -12.91 3.92
C ASN A 121 -15.34 -12.11 3.28
N GLY A 122 -15.12 -12.31 1.98
CA GLY A 122 -14.02 -11.69 1.23
C GLY A 122 -13.92 -10.18 1.48
N LEU A 123 -12.71 -9.73 1.79
CA LEU A 123 -12.39 -8.37 2.20
C LEU A 123 -11.33 -7.76 1.30
N LYS A 124 -11.51 -6.47 0.94
CA LYS A 124 -10.44 -5.68 0.34
C LYS A 124 -10.42 -4.27 0.92
N PHE A 125 -9.39 -3.97 1.69
CA PHE A 125 -9.14 -2.65 2.27
C PHE A 125 -7.95 -1.99 1.59
N HIS A 126 -8.08 -0.69 1.32
CA HIS A 126 -7.00 0.13 0.80
C HIS A 126 -6.69 1.19 1.85
N PHE A 127 -5.52 1.06 2.47
CA PHE A 127 -5.02 1.97 3.47
C PHE A 127 -4.14 3.02 2.78
N LEU A 128 -4.48 4.28 3.01
CA LEU A 128 -3.78 5.45 2.50
C LEU A 128 -3.71 6.47 3.62
N THR A 129 -2.51 6.82 4.08
CA THR A 129 -2.32 7.72 5.23
C THR A 129 -3.16 8.99 5.12
N GLY A 130 -3.98 9.26 6.14
CA GLY A 130 -4.81 10.46 6.23
C GLY A 130 -6.01 10.49 5.27
N LYS A 131 -6.38 9.35 4.66
CA LYS A 131 -7.53 9.25 3.75
C LYS A 131 -8.55 8.22 4.23
N ALA A 132 -9.81 8.48 3.87
CA ALA A 132 -10.89 7.51 3.93
C ALA A 132 -11.12 6.89 2.54
N VAL A 133 -11.21 5.56 2.47
CA VAL A 133 -11.51 4.84 1.24
C VAL A 133 -12.76 4.00 1.44
N THR A 134 -13.78 4.23 0.61
CA THR A 134 -15.00 3.42 0.61
C THR A 134 -14.75 2.06 -0.02
N THR A 135 -15.27 1.01 0.62
CA THR A 135 -15.22 -0.37 0.15
C THR A 135 -16.50 -1.10 0.48
N GLN A 136 -16.70 -2.27 -0.14
CA GLN A 136 -17.83 -3.14 0.15
C GLN A 136 -17.39 -4.24 1.12
N TYR A 137 -18.11 -4.35 2.23
CA TYR A 137 -17.92 -5.39 3.23
C TYR A 137 -19.05 -6.42 3.14
N ARG A 138 -18.71 -7.69 3.02
CA ARG A 138 -19.69 -8.78 3.00
C ARG A 138 -19.88 -9.30 4.42
N THR A 139 -21.10 -9.12 4.93
CA THR A 139 -21.56 -9.71 6.19
C THR A 139 -22.56 -10.83 5.91
N PRO A 140 -22.88 -11.69 6.89
CA PRO A 140 -23.97 -12.65 6.75
C PRO A 140 -25.33 -12.01 6.43
N TYR A 141 -25.53 -10.74 6.80
CA TYR A 141 -26.76 -9.99 6.56
C TYR A 141 -26.80 -9.27 5.20
N GLY A 142 -25.72 -9.33 4.42
CA GLY A 142 -25.61 -8.68 3.12
C GLY A 142 -24.34 -7.87 2.93
N ILE A 143 -24.29 -7.18 1.78
CA ILE A 143 -23.18 -6.28 1.43
C ILE A 143 -23.46 -4.91 2.05
N MET A 144 -22.51 -4.40 2.82
CA MET A 144 -22.54 -3.09 3.43
C MET A 144 -21.43 -2.23 2.82
N ALA A 145 -21.72 -0.96 2.53
CA ALA A 145 -20.67 0.01 2.21
C ALA A 145 -20.05 0.50 3.52
N VAL A 146 -18.73 0.41 3.61
CA VAL A 146 -17.96 0.90 4.76
C VAL A 146 -16.85 1.83 4.27
N GLU A 147 -16.47 2.78 5.10
CA GLU A 147 -15.30 3.63 4.89
C GLU A 147 -14.16 3.20 5.80
N VAL A 148 -12.98 3.03 5.20
CA VAL A 148 -11.72 2.74 5.91
C VAL A 148 -10.96 4.05 6.06
N ALA A 149 -11.06 4.69 7.22
CA ALA A 149 -10.34 5.92 7.53
C ALA A 149 -8.98 5.59 8.15
N THR A 150 -7.90 5.71 7.37
CA THR A 150 -6.54 5.36 7.82
C THR A 150 -5.93 6.53 8.58
N THR A 151 -5.77 6.38 9.89
CA THR A 151 -5.25 7.43 10.78
C THR A 151 -3.73 7.43 10.84
N ASP A 152 -3.11 6.24 10.80
CA ASP A 152 -1.67 6.07 10.68
C ASP A 152 -1.31 4.85 9.83
N LEU A 153 -0.21 4.95 9.07
CA LEU A 153 0.31 3.84 8.28
C LEU A 153 1.82 4.02 8.11
N SER A 154 2.56 2.95 8.43
CA SER A 154 4.01 2.87 8.27
C SER A 154 4.40 1.48 7.77
N VAL A 155 5.11 1.44 6.66
CA VAL A 155 5.81 0.24 6.16
C VAL A 155 7.32 0.47 6.20
N ARG A 156 8.06 -0.47 6.80
CA ARG A 156 9.53 -0.48 6.80
C ARG A 156 10.04 -1.87 6.44
N LEU A 157 10.90 -1.96 5.45
CA LEU A 157 11.47 -3.22 4.96
C LEU A 157 12.99 -3.17 5.10
N SER A 158 13.64 -4.32 5.35
CA SER A 158 15.09 -4.43 5.24
C SER A 158 15.53 -4.40 3.78
N ASP A 159 16.76 -3.95 3.51
CA ASP A 159 17.29 -3.83 2.14
C ASP A 159 17.31 -5.16 1.40
N ASP A 160 17.60 -6.26 2.12
CA ASP A 160 17.61 -7.63 1.60
C ASP A 160 16.23 -8.31 1.60
N LEU A 161 15.19 -7.60 2.08
CA LEU A 161 13.82 -8.09 2.24
C LEU A 161 13.68 -9.35 3.13
N SER A 162 14.68 -9.63 3.98
CA SER A 162 14.61 -10.72 4.96
C SER A 162 13.72 -10.38 6.16
N ALA A 163 13.44 -9.09 6.40
CA ALA A 163 12.56 -8.65 7.49
C ALA A 163 11.75 -7.41 7.12
N GLY A 164 10.65 -7.20 7.83
CA GLY A 164 9.85 -5.99 7.67
C GLY A 164 8.82 -5.79 8.76
N ARG A 165 8.32 -4.56 8.84
CA ARG A 165 7.27 -4.12 9.76
C ARG A 165 6.22 -3.31 9.02
N ILE A 166 4.96 -3.66 9.24
CA ILE A 166 3.78 -2.95 8.77
C ILE A 166 2.97 -2.57 10.01
N ALA A 167 2.69 -1.28 10.18
CA ALA A 167 1.81 -0.78 11.23
C ALA A 167 0.69 0.03 10.56
N ILE A 168 -0.56 -0.29 10.88
CA ILE A 168 -1.75 0.37 10.33
C ILE A 168 -2.70 0.66 11.48
N ASP A 169 -3.13 1.90 11.60
CA ASP A 169 -4.23 2.33 12.47
C ASP A 169 -5.35 2.88 11.58
N TYR A 170 -6.57 2.39 11.81
CA TYR A 170 -7.71 2.80 11.02
C TYR A 170 -9.02 2.71 11.79
N GLN A 171 -9.99 3.50 11.35
CA GLN A 171 -11.37 3.43 11.77
C GLN A 171 -12.21 2.82 10.65
N LEU A 172 -13.20 2.01 11.03
CA LEU A 172 -14.27 1.60 10.12
C LEU A 172 -15.52 2.41 10.41
N LEU A 173 -16.12 2.97 9.37
CA LEU A 173 -17.38 3.70 9.46
C LEU A 173 -18.42 3.11 8.52
N ALA A 174 -19.68 3.08 8.96
CA ALA A 174 -20.85 2.88 8.10
C ALA A 174 -21.64 4.19 8.06
N GLY A 175 -21.41 4.99 7.01
CA GLY A 175 -21.89 6.38 6.98
C GLY A 175 -21.25 7.18 8.12
N GLU A 176 -22.07 7.79 8.98
CA GLU A 176 -21.60 8.57 10.13
C GLU A 176 -21.35 7.73 11.39
N GLN A 177 -21.69 6.44 11.37
CA GLN A 177 -21.53 5.57 12.52
C GLN A 177 -20.12 4.97 12.55
N LEU A 178 -19.38 5.22 13.63
CA LEU A 178 -18.15 4.50 13.95
C LEU A 178 -18.50 3.04 14.29
N ILE A 179 -17.92 2.10 13.55
CA ILE A 179 -18.03 0.66 13.81
C ILE A 179 -16.95 0.24 14.82
N GLY A 180 -15.77 0.85 14.76
CA GLY A 180 -14.68 0.56 15.69
C GLY A 180 -13.35 1.17 15.26
N ASP A 181 -12.40 1.11 16.19
CA ASP A 181 -11.00 1.44 16.00
C ASP A 181 -10.19 0.15 15.88
N TYR A 182 -9.29 0.11 14.90
CA TYR A 182 -8.55 -1.09 14.54
C TYR A 182 -7.06 -0.78 14.42
N GLN A 183 -6.24 -1.69 14.94
CA GLN A 183 -4.80 -1.63 14.82
C GLN A 183 -4.27 -2.94 14.26
N ILE A 184 -3.41 -2.86 13.25
CA ILE A 184 -2.63 -3.98 12.72
C ILE A 184 -1.16 -3.69 13.00
N ARG A 185 -0.48 -4.65 13.63
CA ARG A 185 0.96 -4.65 13.85
C ARG A 185 1.50 -5.97 13.32
N LEU A 186 2.10 -5.91 12.13
CA LEU A 186 2.64 -7.09 11.45
C LEU A 186 4.15 -6.95 11.35
N HIS A 187 4.88 -7.95 11.84
CA HIS A 187 6.30 -8.11 11.58
C HIS A 187 6.51 -9.41 10.81
N PHE A 188 7.50 -9.45 9.91
CA PHE A 188 7.92 -10.69 9.28
C PHE A 188 9.44 -10.83 9.28
N THR A 189 9.91 -12.08 9.31
CA THR A 189 11.34 -12.44 9.24
C THR A 189 11.55 -13.75 8.47
N ALA A 190 12.61 -13.86 7.68
CA ALA A 190 12.97 -15.02 6.86
C ALA A 190 13.72 -16.11 7.64
#